data_AF-A0A0S9KEH7-F1
#
_entry.id   AF-A0A0S9KEH7-F1
#
_cell.length_a   1.000
_cell.length_b   1.000
_cell.length_c   1.000
_cell.angle_alpha   90.00
_cell.angle_beta   90.00
_cell.angle_gamma   90.00
#
_symmetry.space_group_name_H-M   'P 1'
#
loop_
_entity.id
_entity.type
_entity.pdbx_description
1 polymer ?
#
loop_
_entity_poly.entity_id
_entity_poly.type
_entity_poly.pdbx_seq_one_letter_code
_entity_poly.pdbx_strand_id
1 'polypeptide(L)'
;MTPNDKPYRRQDVDLPRLQRYARRVAGEADPAKKAARISQTEERAVAVQRSRRAGFLGLRKEMFDATENRSVEVELVPPHWVLFSTTYWNIDDAKASLTEYNEQNYWVLTEGGDLLVIRRWEETKMFKGYPNHVMDGETTAAPMSVEKILELDHQHPSYDRHHGSMHFWGNREAGKLIRHAPGVGLSLALKGLTTT
;
A
#
# COMPACT_ATOMS: atom_id res chain seq x y z
N MET A 1 -18.48 11.44 16.07
CA MET A 1 -18.30 12.66 15.27
C MET A 1 -18.22 13.84 16.22
N THR A 2 -17.07 14.50 16.31
CA THR A 2 -16.89 15.60 17.26
C THR A 2 -17.44 16.90 16.66
N PRO A 3 -17.91 17.87 17.47
CA PRO A 3 -18.43 19.15 16.96
C PRO A 3 -17.46 19.92 16.05
N ASN A 4 -16.16 19.66 16.18
CA ASN A 4 -15.09 20.33 15.42
C ASN A 4 -14.92 19.79 13.98
N ASP A 5 -15.51 18.65 13.64
CA ASP A 5 -15.32 18.02 12.32
C ASP A 5 -16.08 18.78 11.21
N LYS A 6 -17.17 19.48 11.56
CA LYS A 6 -18.03 20.19 10.60
C LYS A 6 -17.38 21.43 9.96
N PRO A 7 -16.77 22.38 10.70
CA PRO A 7 -16.08 23.51 10.10
C PRO A 7 -14.79 23.10 9.38
N TYR A 8 -14.12 22.06 9.87
CA TYR A 8 -12.89 21.53 9.27
C TYR A 8 -13.12 21.00 7.85
N ARG A 9 -14.16 20.18 7.66
CA ARG A 9 -14.52 19.62 6.33
C ARG A 9 -15.04 20.64 5.32
N ARG A 10 -15.35 21.88 5.74
CA ARG A 10 -15.77 22.96 4.84
C ARG A 10 -14.60 23.72 4.22
N GLN A 11 -13.38 23.50 4.73
CA GLN A 11 -12.19 24.12 4.19
C GLN A 11 -11.61 23.22 3.10
N ASP A 12 -11.34 23.80 1.93
CA ASP A 12 -10.74 23.07 0.82
C ASP A 12 -9.25 22.82 1.07
N VAL A 13 -8.79 21.63 0.70
CA VAL A 13 -7.36 21.31 0.67
C VAL A 13 -6.76 21.90 -0.61
N ASP A 14 -5.75 22.75 -0.48
CA ASP A 14 -4.97 23.26 -1.62
C ASP A 14 -4.01 22.18 -2.13
N LEU A 15 -4.56 21.20 -2.86
CA LEU A 15 -3.82 20.10 -3.46
C LEU A 15 -2.66 20.57 -4.36
N PRO A 16 -2.85 21.55 -5.27
CA PRO A 16 -1.75 22.02 -6.11
C PRO A 16 -0.57 22.54 -5.29
N ARG A 17 -0.82 23.26 -4.19
CA ARG A 17 0.24 23.73 -3.30
C ARG A 17 0.94 22.58 -2.58
N LEU A 18 0.21 21.60 -2.06
CA LEU A 18 0.78 20.43 -1.41
C LEU A 18 1.65 19.60 -2.37
N GLN A 19 1.18 19.38 -3.60
CA GLN A 19 1.95 18.67 -4.63
C GLN A 19 3.23 19.41 -5.03
N ARG A 20 3.18 20.74 -5.20
CA ARG A 20 4.40 21.55 -5.44
C ARG A 20 5.38 21.43 -4.28
N TYR A 21 4.88 21.45 -3.04
CA TYR A 21 5.73 21.30 -1.86
C TYR A 21 6.34 19.89 -1.78
N ALA A 22 5.57 18.84 -2.04
CA ALA A 22 6.04 17.45 -2.08
C ALA A 22 7.17 17.26 -3.10
N ARG A 23 7.01 17.79 -4.33
CA ARG A 23 8.06 17.74 -5.37
C ARG A 23 9.34 18.44 -4.94
N ARG A 24 9.23 19.60 -4.29
CA ARG A 24 10.40 20.29 -3.75
C ARG A 24 11.10 19.44 -2.68
N VAL A 25 10.34 18.91 -1.73
CA VAL A 25 10.85 18.06 -0.64
C VAL A 25 11.51 16.80 -1.18
N ALA A 26 10.97 16.18 -2.22
CA ALA A 26 11.58 14.99 -2.83
C ALA A 26 13.00 15.26 -3.37
N GLY A 27 13.26 16.49 -3.86
CA GLY A 27 14.60 16.91 -4.29
C GLY A 27 15.55 17.30 -3.15
N GLU A 28 15.02 17.57 -1.96
CA GLU A 28 15.79 18.00 -0.77
C GLU A 28 15.97 16.88 0.27
N ALA A 29 15.14 15.84 0.23
CA ALA A 29 15.11 14.77 1.22
C ALA A 29 16.35 13.85 1.13
N ASP A 30 16.79 13.37 2.29
CA ASP A 30 17.96 12.49 2.42
C ASP A 30 17.75 11.16 1.68
N PRO A 31 18.56 10.86 0.63
CA PRO A 31 18.44 9.61 -0.11
C PRO A 31 18.69 8.36 0.73
N ALA A 32 19.48 8.45 1.81
CA ALA A 32 19.79 7.32 2.68
C ALA A 32 18.57 6.81 3.47
N LYS A 33 17.52 7.63 3.61
CA LYS A 33 16.27 7.28 4.28
C LYS A 33 15.21 6.70 3.34
N LYS A 34 15.52 6.52 2.05
CA LYS A 34 14.59 5.90 1.10
C LYS A 34 14.36 4.42 1.44
N ALA A 35 13.10 4.03 1.48
CA ALA A 35 12.72 2.64 1.39
C ALA A 35 12.98 2.11 -0.03
N ALA A 36 13.24 0.80 -0.12
CA ALA A 36 13.41 0.13 -1.39
C ALA A 36 12.12 0.16 -2.23
N ARG A 37 12.26 -0.03 -3.54
CA ARG A 37 11.12 -0.21 -4.44
C ARG A 37 10.28 -1.42 -4.01
N ILE A 38 8.98 -1.36 -4.28
CA ILE A 38 8.05 -2.46 -4.10
C ILE A 38 7.66 -2.96 -5.48
N SER A 39 7.84 -4.26 -5.71
CA SER A 39 7.43 -4.94 -6.94
C SER A 39 6.36 -5.97 -6.66
N GLN A 40 5.55 -6.29 -7.67
CA GLN A 40 4.63 -7.42 -7.67
C GLN A 40 4.84 -8.29 -8.91
N THR A 41 4.57 -9.58 -8.78
CA THR A 41 4.63 -10.50 -9.91
C THR A 41 3.27 -10.50 -10.62
N GLU A 42 3.25 -10.13 -11.90
CA GLU A 42 2.05 -10.20 -12.74
C GLU A 42 2.21 -11.29 -13.81
N GLU A 43 1.13 -12.00 -14.12
CA GLU A 43 1.09 -12.84 -15.31
C GLU A 43 0.76 -11.99 -16.54
N ARG A 44 1.67 -11.97 -17.51
CA ARG A 44 1.46 -11.27 -18.78
C ARG A 44 1.56 -12.22 -19.95
N ALA A 45 0.62 -12.06 -20.87
CA ALA A 45 0.64 -12.68 -22.19
C ALA A 45 1.78 -12.05 -23.02
N VAL A 46 2.85 -12.80 -23.27
CA VAL A 46 3.99 -12.36 -24.07
C VAL A 46 3.96 -13.07 -25.43
N ALA A 47 4.12 -12.30 -26.50
CA ALA A 47 4.29 -12.85 -27.84
C ALA A 47 5.62 -13.61 -27.92
N VAL A 48 5.56 -14.88 -28.29
CA VAL A 48 6.72 -15.76 -28.46
C VAL A 48 6.66 -16.42 -29.83
N GLN A 49 7.80 -16.45 -30.52
CA GLN A 49 7.92 -17.21 -31.75
C GLN A 49 8.19 -18.68 -31.44
N ARG A 50 7.31 -19.57 -31.90
CA ARG A 50 7.50 -21.02 -31.78
C ARG A 50 7.67 -21.64 -33.16
N SER A 51 8.39 -22.75 -33.20
CA SER A 51 8.52 -23.56 -34.42
C SER A 51 7.71 -24.84 -34.29
N ARG A 52 6.99 -25.22 -35.35
CA ARG A 52 6.37 -26.54 -35.48
C ARG A 52 6.88 -27.24 -36.72
N ARG A 53 6.87 -28.58 -36.70
CA ARG A 53 7.11 -29.37 -37.91
C ARG A 53 5.84 -29.36 -38.77
N ALA A 54 5.99 -29.11 -40.07
CA ALA A 54 4.90 -29.01 -41.03
C ALA A 54 5.25 -29.78 -42.34
N GLY A 55 4.21 -30.16 -43.10
CA GLY A 55 4.32 -30.91 -44.37
C GLY A 55 4.30 -32.43 -44.24
N PHE A 56 4.15 -33.14 -45.37
CA PHE A 56 4.19 -34.61 -45.43
C PHE A 56 5.57 -35.10 -44.96
N LEU A 57 5.59 -35.97 -43.94
CA LEU A 57 6.77 -36.44 -43.18
C LEU A 57 7.42 -35.43 -42.21
N GLY A 58 6.86 -34.23 -42.00
CA GLY A 58 7.36 -33.28 -41.00
C GLY A 58 8.76 -32.71 -41.28
N LEU A 59 9.18 -32.71 -42.55
CA LEU A 59 10.51 -32.28 -43.00
C LEU A 59 10.70 -30.75 -43.03
N ARG A 60 9.63 -29.96 -42.92
CA ARG A 60 9.72 -28.48 -42.89
C ARG A 60 9.46 -27.96 -41.47
N LYS A 61 10.18 -26.92 -41.06
CA LYS A 61 9.87 -26.15 -39.85
C LYS A 61 9.18 -24.86 -40.25
N GLU A 62 8.04 -24.59 -39.64
CA GLU A 62 7.28 -23.36 -39.79
C GLU A 62 7.34 -22.58 -38.48
N MET A 63 7.68 -21.29 -38.56
CA MET A 63 7.64 -20.37 -37.43
C MET A 63 6.24 -19.75 -37.35
N PHE A 64 5.66 -19.68 -36.16
CA PHE A 64 4.40 -19.00 -35.92
C PHE A 64 4.47 -18.22 -34.62
N ASP A 65 3.73 -17.11 -34.57
CA ASP A 65 3.58 -16.32 -33.37
C ASP A 65 2.57 -17.02 -32.45
N ALA A 66 3.00 -17.25 -31.21
CA ALA A 66 2.19 -17.77 -30.14
C ALA A 66 2.17 -16.77 -28.98
N THR A 67 1.19 -16.92 -28.09
CA THR A 67 1.13 -16.17 -26.84
C THR A 67 1.41 -17.12 -25.70
N GLU A 68 2.31 -16.73 -24.80
CA GLU A 68 2.64 -17.50 -23.60
C GLU A 68 2.51 -16.60 -22.37
N ASN A 69 1.85 -17.10 -21.33
CA ASN A 69 1.79 -16.41 -20.06
C ASN A 69 3.15 -16.53 -19.37
N ARG A 70 3.77 -15.40 -19.06
CA ARG A 70 5.00 -15.33 -18.28
C ARG A 70 4.76 -14.49 -17.04
N SER A 71 5.30 -14.94 -15.92
CA SER A 71 5.41 -14.14 -14.72
C SER A 71 6.45 -13.05 -14.95
N VAL A 72 6.05 -11.79 -14.84
CA VAL A 72 6.90 -10.62 -14.99
C VAL A 72 6.85 -9.84 -13.68
N GLU A 73 8.02 -9.44 -13.18
CA GLU A 73 8.09 -8.52 -12.06
C GLU A 73 7.76 -7.11 -12.54
N VAL A 74 6.74 -6.50 -11.92
CA VAL A 74 6.25 -5.16 -12.23
C VAL A 74 6.48 -4.27 -11.02
N GLU A 75 7.15 -3.14 -11.23
CA GLU A 75 7.34 -2.16 -10.17
C GLU A 75 6.00 -1.50 -9.84
N LEU A 76 5.57 -1.65 -8.58
CA LEU A 76 4.35 -1.09 -8.05
C LEU A 76 4.62 0.27 -7.40
N VAL A 77 5.75 0.40 -6.69
CA VAL A 77 6.17 1.64 -6.04
C VAL A 77 7.67 1.84 -6.25
N PRO A 78 8.11 2.99 -6.79
CA PRO A 78 9.53 3.30 -6.91
C PRO A 78 10.18 3.54 -5.52
N PRO A 79 11.49 3.80 -5.45
CA PRO A 79 12.12 4.27 -4.22
C PRO A 79 11.37 5.48 -3.64
N HIS A 80 11.10 5.42 -2.33
CA HIS A 80 10.19 6.37 -1.67
C HIS A 80 10.58 6.61 -0.22
N TRP A 81 10.06 7.70 0.36
CA TRP A 81 10.12 7.98 1.79
C TRP A 81 8.76 7.72 2.43
N VAL A 82 8.76 7.02 3.57
CA VAL A 82 7.54 6.82 4.36
C VAL A 82 7.28 8.06 5.21
N LEU A 83 6.15 8.71 4.98
CA LEU A 83 5.70 9.90 5.71
C LEU A 83 4.93 9.52 6.97
N PHE A 84 4.14 8.46 6.89
CA PHE A 84 3.30 7.97 7.96
C PHE A 84 2.91 6.51 7.68
N SER A 85 2.61 5.75 8.72
CA SER A 85 2.15 4.38 8.58
C SER A 85 1.13 4.00 9.64
N THR A 86 0.19 3.17 9.26
CA THR A 86 -0.72 2.47 10.17
C THR A 86 -0.54 0.97 10.03
N THR A 87 -0.72 0.25 11.12
CA THR A 87 -0.74 -1.22 11.16
C THR A 87 -2.00 -1.65 11.89
N TYR A 88 -2.67 -2.66 11.37
CA TYR A 88 -3.84 -3.30 11.95
C TYR A 88 -3.62 -4.81 11.96
N TRP A 89 -3.90 -5.45 13.10
CA TRP A 89 -3.71 -6.88 13.22
C TRP A 89 -4.85 -7.53 13.99
N ASN A 90 -5.50 -8.52 13.39
CA ASN A 90 -6.63 -9.20 14.01
C ASN A 90 -6.39 -10.70 14.03
N ILE A 91 -6.62 -11.33 15.18
CA ILE A 91 -6.70 -12.78 15.29
C ILE A 91 -8.14 -13.16 15.60
N ASP A 92 -8.74 -13.97 14.75
CA ASP A 92 -10.03 -14.62 15.01
C ASP A 92 -9.82 -16.11 15.30
N ASP A 93 -10.15 -16.52 16.52
CA ASP A 93 -10.05 -17.91 16.97
C ASP A 93 -11.43 -18.57 16.98
N ALA A 94 -11.71 -19.32 15.91
CA ALA A 94 -12.92 -20.10 15.76
C ALA A 94 -12.70 -21.56 16.22
N LYS A 95 -13.79 -22.29 16.47
CA LYS A 95 -13.73 -23.71 16.91
C LYS A 95 -12.90 -24.61 15.97
N ALA A 96 -12.86 -24.32 14.67
CA ALA A 96 -12.22 -25.15 13.65
C ALA A 96 -10.98 -24.50 13.00
N SER A 97 -10.75 -23.20 13.20
CA SER A 97 -9.67 -22.48 12.53
C SER A 97 -9.21 -21.26 13.33
N LEU A 98 -7.95 -20.90 13.16
CA LEU A 98 -7.35 -19.64 13.60
C LEU A 98 -7.09 -18.80 12.35
N THR A 99 -7.60 -17.57 12.31
CA THR A 99 -7.40 -16.64 11.19
C THR A 99 -6.63 -15.43 11.69
N GLU A 100 -5.47 -15.16 11.10
CA GLU A 100 -4.66 -13.98 11.38
C GLU A 100 -4.73 -13.03 10.19
N TYR A 101 -5.21 -11.81 10.41
CA TYR A 101 -5.30 -10.76 9.41
C TYR A 101 -4.36 -9.62 9.78
N ASN A 102 -3.50 -9.22 8.87
CA ASN A 102 -2.59 -8.08 9.01
C ASN A 102 -2.83 -7.09 7.88
N GLU A 103 -3.01 -5.81 8.18
CA GLU A 103 -3.12 -4.73 7.20
C GLU A 103 -2.16 -3.59 7.58
N GLN A 104 -1.36 -3.16 6.62
CA GLN A 104 -0.45 -2.03 6.73
C GLN A 104 -0.80 -1.00 5.67
N ASN A 105 -0.90 0.27 6.08
CA ASN A 105 -1.05 1.38 5.16
C ASN A 105 0.15 2.31 5.31
N TYR A 106 0.74 2.73 4.20
CA TYR A 106 1.86 3.66 4.16
C TYR A 106 1.51 4.87 3.31
N TRP A 107 1.71 6.06 3.85
CA TRP A 107 1.66 7.31 3.11
C TRP A 107 3.09 7.63 2.72
N VAL A 108 3.34 7.76 1.42
CA VAL A 108 4.70 7.85 0.92
C VAL A 108 4.88 9.01 -0.04
N LEU A 109 6.11 9.54 -0.08
CA LEU A 109 6.61 10.45 -1.10
C LEU A 109 7.56 9.67 -2.01
N THR A 110 7.29 9.61 -3.32
CA THR A 110 8.22 9.01 -4.28
C THR A 110 9.36 9.96 -4.61
N GLU A 111 10.45 9.42 -5.17
CA GLU A 111 11.54 10.23 -5.73
C GLU A 111 11.08 11.22 -6.82
N GLY A 112 10.04 10.87 -7.58
CA GLY A 112 9.41 11.77 -8.57
C GLY A 112 8.59 12.91 -7.95
N GLY A 113 8.39 12.91 -6.64
CA GLY A 113 7.56 13.89 -5.93
C GLY A 113 6.07 13.55 -5.93
N ASP A 114 5.70 12.32 -6.27
CA ASP A 114 4.32 11.85 -6.21
C ASP A 114 3.98 11.38 -4.79
N LEU A 115 2.73 11.63 -4.41
CA LEU A 115 2.17 11.20 -3.13
C LEU A 115 1.31 9.97 -3.34
N LEU A 116 1.71 8.85 -2.74
CA LEU A 116 1.01 7.58 -2.86
C LEU A 116 0.56 7.08 -1.49
N VAL A 117 -0.48 6.25 -1.51
CA VAL A 117 -0.85 5.38 -0.39
C VAL A 117 -0.62 3.94 -0.84
N ILE A 118 0.17 3.22 -0.07
CA ILE A 118 0.43 1.80 -0.25
C ILE A 118 -0.40 1.06 0.79
N ARG A 119 -1.22 0.12 0.35
CA ARG A 119 -1.94 -0.80 1.24
C ARG A 119 -1.42 -2.20 1.02
N ARG A 120 -0.98 -2.83 2.09
CA ARG A 120 -0.63 -4.25 2.14
C ARG A 120 -1.57 -4.95 3.10
N TRP A 121 -2.16 -6.07 2.70
CA TRP A 121 -2.86 -6.92 3.63
C TRP A 121 -2.50 -8.38 3.40
N GLU A 122 -2.54 -9.16 4.47
CA GLU A 122 -2.26 -10.59 4.50
C GLU A 122 -3.27 -11.26 5.43
N GLU A 123 -3.83 -12.39 5.00
CA GLU A 123 -4.66 -13.26 5.82
C GLU A 123 -4.07 -14.66 5.82
N THR A 124 -3.82 -15.19 7.02
CA THR A 124 -3.37 -16.57 7.22
C THR A 124 -4.45 -17.33 7.96
N LYS A 125 -4.97 -18.41 7.34
CA LYS A 125 -5.97 -19.29 7.93
C LYS A 125 -5.37 -20.65 8.24
N MET A 126 -5.32 -21.00 9.51
CA MET A 126 -4.84 -22.28 10.03
C MET A 126 -6.02 -23.15 10.48
N PHE A 127 -6.12 -24.37 9.98
CA PHE A 127 -7.19 -25.30 10.36
C PHE A 127 -6.75 -26.20 11.52
N LYS A 128 -7.53 -26.24 12.61
CA LYS A 128 -7.18 -27.03 13.80
C LYS A 128 -7.20 -28.52 13.47
N GLY A 129 -6.09 -29.21 13.77
CA GLY A 129 -5.93 -30.64 13.48
C GLY A 129 -5.43 -30.98 12.07
N TYR A 130 -5.11 -29.98 11.24
CA TYR A 130 -4.53 -30.17 9.91
C TYR A 130 -3.22 -29.36 9.79
N PRO A 131 -2.20 -29.87 9.07
CA PRO A 131 -0.94 -29.15 8.88
C PRO A 131 -1.04 -28.02 7.85
N ASN A 132 -2.14 -27.95 7.10
CA ASN A 132 -2.31 -27.01 6.01
C ASN A 132 -2.77 -25.64 6.52
N HIS A 133 -2.16 -24.59 6.00
CA HIS A 133 -2.60 -23.21 6.13
C HIS A 133 -2.88 -22.64 4.74
N VAL A 134 -3.86 -21.75 4.65
CA VAL A 134 -4.10 -20.94 3.46
C VAL A 134 -3.59 -19.55 3.77
N MET A 135 -2.73 -19.02 2.90
CA MET A 135 -2.25 -17.65 2.98
C MET A 135 -2.74 -16.92 1.75
N ASP A 136 -3.38 -15.77 1.96
CA ASP A 136 -3.81 -14.85 0.93
C ASP A 136 -3.30 -13.45 1.28
N GLY A 137 -3.15 -12.59 0.28
CA GLY A 137 -2.68 -11.24 0.50
C GLY A 137 -2.49 -10.45 -0.78
N GLU A 138 -2.45 -9.15 -0.61
CA GLU A 138 -2.35 -8.20 -1.71
C GLU A 138 -1.52 -7.00 -1.29
N THR A 139 -0.80 -6.42 -2.24
CA THR A 139 -0.21 -5.09 -2.10
C THR A 139 -0.73 -4.22 -3.23
N THR A 140 -1.26 -3.06 -2.88
CA THR A 140 -1.76 -2.06 -3.84
C THR A 140 -1.11 -0.72 -3.57
N ALA A 141 -0.97 0.08 -4.61
CA ALA A 141 -0.51 1.46 -4.51
C ALA A 141 -1.43 2.36 -5.34
N ALA A 142 -1.83 3.49 -4.77
CA ALA A 142 -2.70 4.45 -5.43
C ALA A 142 -2.27 5.90 -5.11
N PRO A 143 -2.56 6.87 -6.00
CA PRO A 143 -2.41 8.28 -5.68
C PRO A 143 -3.16 8.63 -4.39
N MET A 144 -2.53 9.46 -3.56
CA MET A 144 -3.12 9.89 -2.30
C MET A 144 -4.33 10.79 -2.56
N SER A 145 -5.52 10.33 -2.16
CA SER A 145 -6.75 11.14 -2.25
C SER A 145 -6.79 12.23 -1.19
N VAL A 146 -7.73 13.18 -1.31
CA VAL A 146 -7.94 14.22 -0.29
C VAL A 146 -8.25 13.59 1.05
N GLU A 147 -9.11 12.57 1.09
CA GLU A 147 -9.48 11.87 2.32
C GLU A 147 -8.24 11.29 2.99
N LYS A 148 -7.34 10.66 2.22
CA LYS A 148 -6.10 10.09 2.74
C LYS A 148 -5.11 11.15 3.20
N ILE A 149 -5.07 12.31 2.57
CA ILE A 149 -4.28 13.45 3.06
C ILE A 149 -4.81 13.91 4.43
N LEU A 150 -6.13 14.02 4.56
CA LEU A 150 -6.78 14.48 5.79
C LEU A 150 -6.67 13.50 6.95
N GLU A 151 -6.48 12.20 6.69
CA GLU A 151 -6.20 11.22 7.75
C GLU A 151 -4.96 11.63 8.56
N LEU A 152 -3.94 12.22 7.94
CA LEU A 152 -2.72 12.71 8.61
C LEU A 152 -2.96 13.87 9.59
N ASP A 153 -4.12 14.52 9.52
CA ASP A 153 -4.52 15.58 10.45
C ASP A 153 -5.18 15.04 11.73
N HIS A 154 -5.37 13.73 11.81
CA HIS A 154 -6.00 13.04 12.93
C HIS A 154 -4.96 12.30 13.78
N GLN A 155 -5.32 12.06 15.04
CA GLN A 155 -4.61 11.12 15.89
C GLN A 155 -4.93 9.70 15.43
N HIS A 156 -3.93 8.85 15.38
CA HIS A 156 -4.06 7.42 15.12
C HIS A 156 -3.75 6.67 16.41
N PRO A 157 -4.76 6.42 17.28
CA PRO A 157 -4.53 5.80 18.57
C PRO A 157 -3.96 4.40 18.38
N SER A 158 -2.87 4.12 19.08
CA SER A 158 -2.35 2.77 19.20
C SER A 158 -3.15 2.05 20.27
N TYR A 159 -3.82 0.95 19.89
CA TYR A 159 -4.24 -0.14 20.78
C TYR A 159 -5.58 0.04 21.54
N ASP A 160 -6.40 -1.02 21.45
CA ASP A 160 -7.34 -1.43 22.49
C ASP A 160 -7.30 -2.97 22.62
N ARG A 161 -7.36 -3.49 23.85
CA ARG A 161 -7.38 -4.93 24.15
C ARG A 161 -8.72 -5.28 24.77
N HIS A 162 -9.55 -6.02 24.04
CA HIS A 162 -10.76 -6.59 24.61
C HIS A 162 -10.49 -7.92 25.32
N HIS A 163 -11.05 -8.09 26.52
CA HIS A 163 -10.95 -9.34 27.29
C HIS A 163 -11.81 -10.45 26.64
N GLY A 164 -11.22 -11.61 26.34
CA GLY A 164 -11.92 -12.83 25.92
C GLY A 164 -11.46 -13.42 24.58
N SER A 165 -10.88 -12.59 23.72
CA SER A 165 -10.27 -12.97 22.44
C SER A 165 -9.10 -12.02 22.16
N MET A 166 -7.99 -12.55 21.64
CA MET A 166 -6.76 -11.78 21.48
C MET A 166 -6.80 -10.95 20.18
N HIS A 167 -7.69 -9.96 20.12
CA HIS A 167 -7.76 -9.00 19.02
C HIS A 167 -6.84 -7.81 19.31
N PHE A 168 -6.00 -7.42 18.35
CA PHE A 168 -5.10 -6.28 18.47
C PHE A 168 -5.56 -5.15 17.54
N TRP A 169 -6.50 -4.33 18.00
CA TRP A 169 -6.98 -3.21 17.20
C TRP A 169 -5.87 -2.18 17.02
N GLY A 170 -5.21 -2.22 15.87
CA GLY A 170 -4.17 -1.29 15.50
C GLY A 170 -4.73 0.08 15.12
N ASN A 171 -3.87 0.99 14.71
CA ASN A 171 -4.20 2.39 14.44
C ASN A 171 -4.82 2.60 13.04
N ARG A 172 -5.63 1.63 12.61
CA ARG A 172 -6.20 1.49 11.26
C ARG A 172 -6.96 2.74 10.80
N GLU A 173 -7.77 3.27 11.71
CA GLU A 173 -8.67 4.38 11.41
C GLU A 173 -8.19 5.67 12.06
N ALA A 174 -8.44 6.78 11.37
CA ALA A 174 -8.24 8.11 11.90
C ALA A 174 -9.17 8.35 13.10
N GLY A 175 -8.58 8.70 14.24
CA GLY A 175 -9.26 9.03 15.47
C GLY A 175 -9.67 10.50 15.54
N LYS A 176 -9.33 11.17 16.65
CA LYS A 176 -9.70 12.57 16.87
C LYS A 176 -8.88 13.51 15.97
N LEU A 177 -9.52 14.54 15.41
CA LEU A 177 -8.83 15.63 14.73
C LEU A 177 -7.88 16.36 15.69
N ILE A 178 -6.59 16.45 15.31
CA ILE A 178 -5.55 17.13 16.10
C ILE A 178 -4.97 18.36 15.40
N ARG A 179 -5.30 18.59 14.14
CA ARG A 179 -4.91 19.79 13.38
C ARG A 179 -6.14 20.64 13.05
N HIS A 180 -5.98 21.96 13.08
CA HIS A 180 -7.07 22.90 12.88
C HIS A 180 -7.25 23.37 11.43
N ALA A 181 -6.27 23.06 10.56
CA ALA A 181 -6.32 23.41 9.13
C ALA A 181 -6.02 22.15 8.27
N PRO A 182 -6.77 21.94 7.18
CA PRO A 182 -6.61 20.78 6.30
C PRO A 182 -5.22 20.65 5.66
N GLY A 183 -4.67 19.44 5.65
CA GLY A 183 -3.39 19.11 4.99
C GLY A 183 -2.13 19.56 5.76
N VAL A 184 -2.30 20.06 6.99
CA VAL A 184 -1.16 20.44 7.86
C VAL A 184 -0.36 19.20 8.25
N GLY A 185 -1.02 18.07 8.51
CA GLY A 185 -0.41 16.79 8.83
C GLY A 185 0.56 16.35 7.74
N LEU A 186 0.13 16.38 6.48
CA LEU A 186 1.01 16.10 5.34
C LEU A 186 2.17 17.10 5.26
N SER A 187 1.90 18.39 5.41
CA SER A 187 2.94 19.42 5.34
C SER A 187 4.02 19.21 6.41
N LEU A 188 3.63 18.82 7.62
CA LEU A 188 4.55 18.52 8.72
C LEU A 188 5.33 17.23 8.46
N ALA A 189 4.68 16.18 7.95
CA ALA A 189 5.34 14.93 7.60
C ALA A 189 6.41 15.14 6.51
N LEU A 190 6.07 15.91 5.46
CA LEU A 190 6.99 16.31 4.40
C LEU A 190 8.17 17.13 4.96
N LYS A 191 7.91 18.12 5.81
CA LYS A 191 8.96 18.90 6.48
C LYS A 191 9.91 18.01 7.31
N GLY A 192 9.38 16.94 7.92
CA GLY A 192 10.17 15.98 8.68
C GLY A 192 11.26 15.28 7.86
N LEU A 193 11.11 15.17 6.54
CA LEU A 193 12.11 14.54 5.68
C LEU A 193 13.36 15.41 5.45
N THR A 194 13.22 16.73 5.51
CA THR A 194 14.30 17.69 5.24
C THR A 194 14.92 18.27 6.51
N THR A 195 14.34 17.98 7.68
CA THR A 195 14.85 18.49 8.95
C THR A 195 15.78 17.42 9.53
N THR A 196 17.07 17.55 9.23
CA THR A 196 18.17 16.77 9.85
C THR A 196 18.58 17.33 11.19
#